data_AF-A0A9W7G1L8-F1
#
_entry.id   AF-A0A9W7G1L8-F1
#
_cell.length_a   1.000
_cell.length_b   1.000
_cell.length_c   1.000
_cell.angle_alpha   90.00
_cell.angle_beta   90.00
_cell.angle_gamma   90.00
#
_symmetry.space_group_name_H-M   'P 1'
#
loop_
_entity.id
_entity.type
_entity.pdbx_description
1 polymer ?
#
loop_
_entity_poly.entity_id
_entity_poly.type
_entity_poly.pdbx_seq_one_letter_code
_entity_poly.pdbx_strand_id
1 'polypeptide(L)'
;MSTNSRSYSTSYKLYCQSKDDDIDDDNVAPIIEGDWKQFRDNLRTLTTTPNEATEEETQSPSTPWSSHVSHPNMRKLLDQSPSLHSELTSQLSSPSSPLYVVGEPELCGLLARLPLPAGVWFHGREHLKQEKRRKIIDPNAKPRKHSDELYAEAVSRVNSMIFSESSDKLGSPDSMDDETKQIVAAAVKNTNVWYKATETIINNRLNALAIKAVDSSGNIQSSSLNAEDKSFLNRYVKSNEEWEELSVIVAHDGKGIKAENGESVSLTINRPLSVGISDSLTELILFGSLGSTSSTSSDGSQHEYLSDMYTSDFKASFKSAFGSQGVVYVGGPDMQHLPAILLHGQVGLKGSEEVSPGSGLCTGGLQAAVESVLAGKTDPLDYKFMVGRRTSAPGFLEGYCRTGVYAPVHAPRAVGLKQCVGLPKPLYHEVMTLCGGEMEEISRIEILKRKDLKEDV
;
A
#
# COMPACT_ATOMS: atom_id res chain seq x y z
N MET A 1 16.51 -40.76 -22.44
CA MET A 1 16.10 -39.36 -22.63
C MET A 1 16.42 -38.63 -21.35
N SER A 2 17.51 -37.85 -21.34
CA SER A 2 18.04 -37.17 -20.15
C SER A 2 17.49 -35.75 -20.13
N THR A 3 16.76 -35.38 -19.08
CA THR A 3 16.22 -34.04 -18.88
C THR A 3 17.23 -33.21 -18.11
N ASN A 4 17.73 -32.18 -18.80
CA ASN A 4 18.71 -31.23 -18.31
C ASN A 4 17.99 -30.19 -17.42
N SER A 5 18.08 -30.32 -16.09
CA SER A 5 17.64 -29.28 -15.16
C SER A 5 18.77 -28.25 -14.99
N ARG A 6 18.61 -27.08 -15.62
CA ARG A 6 19.49 -25.93 -15.36
C ARG A 6 19.05 -25.25 -14.07
N SER A 7 19.82 -25.45 -13.00
CA SER A 7 19.74 -24.63 -11.79
C SER A 7 20.36 -23.26 -12.07
N TYR A 8 19.59 -22.18 -11.96
CA TYR A 8 20.14 -20.83 -11.88
C TYR A 8 20.50 -20.53 -10.42
N SER A 9 21.77 -20.76 -10.07
CA SER A 9 22.36 -20.28 -8.83
C SER A 9 22.86 -18.86 -9.06
N THR A 10 22.10 -17.87 -8.60
CA THR A 10 22.56 -16.48 -8.51
C THR A 10 23.06 -16.26 -7.09
N SER A 11 24.34 -16.52 -6.86
CA SER A 11 25.03 -16.24 -5.60
C SER A 11 25.20 -14.73 -5.43
N TYR A 12 24.36 -14.10 -4.62
CA TYR A 12 24.65 -12.77 -4.07
C TYR A 12 25.54 -12.91 -2.83
N LYS A 13 26.83 -12.60 -2.99
CA LYS A 13 27.74 -12.39 -1.86
C LYS A 13 27.46 -11.01 -1.26
N LEU A 14 26.67 -10.98 -0.18
CA LEU A 14 26.62 -9.85 0.75
C LEU A 14 27.99 -9.71 1.42
N TYR A 15 28.73 -8.66 1.07
CA TYR A 15 29.89 -8.21 1.84
C TYR A 15 29.37 -7.45 3.06
N CYS A 16 29.18 -8.15 4.16
CA CYS A 16 29.19 -7.58 5.50
C CYS A 16 30.21 -8.36 6.32
N GLN A 17 31.47 -7.94 6.24
CA GLN A 17 32.47 -8.23 7.26
C GLN A 17 33.05 -6.89 7.70
N SER A 18 32.51 -6.39 8.81
CA SER A 18 33.16 -5.39 9.65
C SER A 18 34.43 -6.00 10.24
N LYS A 19 35.53 -5.26 10.18
CA LYS A 19 36.67 -5.45 11.07
C LYS A 19 36.60 -4.36 12.12
N ASP A 20 36.45 -4.78 13.36
CA ASP A 20 37.05 -4.23 14.57
C ASP A 20 37.37 -2.73 14.53
N ASP A 21 36.37 -1.91 14.84
CA ASP A 21 36.59 -0.59 15.40
C ASP A 21 35.84 -0.55 16.74
N ASP A 22 36.56 -0.19 17.81
CA ASP A 22 36.03 0.03 19.16
C ASP A 22 34.95 1.12 19.11
N ILE A 23 33.68 0.71 19.01
CA ILE A 23 32.53 1.60 19.09
C ILE A 23 32.26 1.84 20.58
N ASP A 24 32.44 3.10 21.01
CA ASP A 24 32.03 3.59 22.33
C ASP A 24 30.59 3.13 22.66
N ASP A 25 30.46 2.40 23.77
CA ASP A 25 29.22 1.78 24.28
C ASP A 25 28.14 2.83 24.67
N ASP A 26 28.47 4.12 24.64
CA ASP A 26 27.58 5.23 25.01
C ASP A 26 26.65 5.68 23.86
N ASN A 27 26.79 5.14 22.65
CA ASN A 27 25.94 5.46 21.48
C ASN A 27 24.90 4.38 21.15
N VAL A 28 24.60 3.49 22.09
CA VAL A 28 23.49 2.54 21.93
C VAL A 28 22.17 3.31 22.10
N ALA A 29 21.42 3.45 21.00
CA ALA A 29 20.09 4.03 21.05
C ALA A 29 19.24 3.27 22.11
N PRO A 30 18.52 3.97 22.99
CA PRO A 30 17.76 3.33 24.05
C PRO A 30 16.79 2.30 23.45
N ILE A 31 16.79 1.10 24.02
CA ILE A 31 15.82 0.05 23.67
C ILE A 31 14.44 0.56 24.10
N ILE A 32 13.59 0.89 23.14
CA ILE A 32 12.22 1.29 23.41
C ILE A 32 11.41 0.00 23.64
N GLU A 33 11.22 -0.34 24.91
CA GLU A 33 10.30 -1.38 25.35
C GLU A 33 8.86 -0.85 25.24
N GLY A 34 8.10 -1.29 24.23
CA GLY A 34 6.70 -0.90 24.03
C GLY A 34 6.24 -0.90 22.57
N ASP A 35 4.98 -0.56 22.32
CA ASP A 35 4.47 -0.37 20.96
C ASP A 35 5.11 0.88 20.33
N TRP A 36 5.92 0.66 19.29
CA TRP A 36 6.58 1.72 18.54
C TRP A 36 5.59 2.75 17.97
N LYS A 37 4.36 2.33 17.66
CA LYS A 37 3.30 3.24 17.19
C LYS A 37 2.89 4.21 18.29
N GLN A 38 2.62 3.70 19.49
CA GLN A 38 2.29 4.52 20.65
C GLN A 38 3.43 5.50 20.99
N PHE A 39 4.69 5.05 20.89
CA PHE A 39 5.84 5.93 21.08
C PHE A 39 5.87 7.10 20.08
N ARG A 40 5.62 6.83 18.79
CA ARG A 40 5.57 7.88 17.76
C ARG A 40 4.42 8.86 17.97
N ASP A 41 3.26 8.35 18.37
CA ASP A 41 2.10 9.18 18.68
C ASP A 41 2.40 10.11 19.87
N ASN A 42 3.06 9.59 20.90
CA ASN A 42 3.51 10.37 22.06
C ASN A 42 4.55 11.44 21.69
N LEU A 43 5.48 11.16 20.77
CA LEU A 43 6.44 12.16 20.30
C LEU A 43 5.74 13.33 19.59
N ARG A 44 4.69 13.05 18.81
CA ARG A 44 3.94 14.08 18.11
C ARG A 44 3.16 14.97 19.08
N THR A 45 2.50 14.38 20.07
CA THR A 45 1.75 15.15 21.07
C THR A 45 2.67 16.06 21.89
N LEU A 46 3.90 15.60 22.21
CA LEU A 46 4.93 16.42 22.88
C LEU A 46 5.40 17.62 22.04
N THR A 47 5.48 17.51 20.71
CA THR A 47 5.89 18.64 19.85
C THR A 47 4.83 19.73 19.68
N THR A 48 3.58 19.44 20.04
CA THR A 48 2.45 20.38 20.07
C THR A 48 2.23 20.97 21.47
N THR A 49 3.28 21.49 22.11
CA THR A 49 3.08 22.34 23.30
C THR A 49 2.24 23.57 22.95
N PRO A 50 1.17 23.86 23.69
CA PRO A 50 0.32 25.01 23.44
C PRO A 50 1.09 26.29 23.81
N ASN A 51 1.25 27.20 22.85
CA ASN A 51 1.59 28.58 23.18
C ASN A 51 0.49 29.13 24.10
N GLU A 52 0.92 29.78 25.18
CA GLU A 52 0.09 30.40 26.21
C GLU A 52 -1.10 31.15 25.60
N ALA A 53 -2.31 30.69 25.93
CA ALA A 53 -3.56 31.22 25.43
C ALA A 53 -3.99 32.44 26.25
N THR A 54 -4.17 33.56 25.55
CA THR A 54 -5.02 34.68 25.96
C THR A 54 -6.47 34.20 26.02
N GLU A 55 -7.16 34.45 27.13
CA GLU A 55 -8.56 34.10 27.36
C GLU A 55 -9.49 34.95 26.47
N GLU A 56 -9.88 34.42 25.30
CA GLU A 56 -11.06 34.90 24.57
C GLU A 56 -11.97 33.72 24.21
N GLU A 57 -13.25 33.84 24.58
CA GLU A 57 -14.35 32.92 24.28
C GLU A 57 -14.32 32.48 22.81
N THR A 58 -13.96 31.23 22.55
CA THR A 58 -13.83 30.71 21.19
C THR A 58 -14.55 29.38 21.04
N GLN A 59 -15.35 29.32 19.97
CA GLN A 59 -15.91 28.10 19.41
C GLN A 59 -14.90 26.98 19.48
N SER A 60 -15.31 25.82 20.00
CA SER A 60 -14.46 24.62 20.09
C SER A 60 -13.68 24.47 18.80
N PRO A 61 -12.33 24.60 18.82
CA PRO A 61 -11.54 24.57 17.60
C PRO A 61 -11.80 23.21 16.94
N SER A 62 -12.51 23.24 15.80
CA SER A 62 -12.74 22.03 15.03
C SER A 62 -11.37 21.47 14.66
N THR A 63 -11.08 20.26 15.12
CA THR A 63 -9.81 19.60 14.82
C THR A 63 -9.61 19.62 13.30
N PRO A 64 -8.44 20.02 12.78
CA PRO A 64 -8.24 20.26 11.34
C PRO A 64 -8.63 19.10 10.42
N TRP A 65 -8.70 17.88 10.96
CA TRP A 65 -9.01 16.65 10.24
C TRP A 65 -10.50 16.38 10.05
N SER A 66 -11.39 17.03 10.81
CA SER A 66 -12.84 16.71 10.77
C SER A 66 -13.46 16.97 9.39
N SER A 67 -12.94 17.93 8.64
CA SER A 67 -13.36 18.23 7.26
C SER A 67 -12.94 17.17 6.25
N HIS A 68 -11.92 16.36 6.54
CA HIS A 68 -11.39 15.34 5.63
C HIS A 68 -12.08 13.98 5.80
N VAL A 69 -12.80 13.79 6.91
CA VAL A 69 -13.53 12.55 7.22
C VAL A 69 -14.75 12.44 6.31
N SER A 70 -14.87 11.33 5.58
CA SER A 70 -16.07 11.03 4.81
C SER A 70 -17.21 10.62 5.74
N HIS A 71 -18.10 11.55 6.10
CA HIS A 71 -19.30 11.26 6.89
C HIS A 71 -20.15 10.11 6.32
N PRO A 72 -20.37 10.00 4.99
CA PRO A 72 -21.06 8.85 4.41
C PRO A 72 -20.36 7.51 4.70
N ASN A 73 -19.02 7.45 4.59
CA ASN A 73 -18.27 6.25 4.93
C ASN A 73 -18.32 5.93 6.42
N MET A 74 -18.29 6.94 7.31
CA MET A 74 -18.43 6.72 8.75
C MET A 74 -19.81 6.16 9.10
N ARG A 75 -20.89 6.68 8.49
CA ARG A 75 -22.23 6.11 8.65
C ARG A 75 -22.27 4.66 8.19
N LYS A 76 -21.67 4.36 7.03
CA LYS A 76 -21.59 2.99 6.53
C LYS A 76 -20.79 2.06 7.45
N LEU A 77 -19.69 2.56 8.04
CA LEU A 77 -18.92 1.83 9.03
C LEU A 77 -19.73 1.55 10.29
N LEU A 78 -20.53 2.51 10.78
CA LEU A 78 -21.42 2.30 11.92
C LEU A 78 -22.40 1.15 11.67
N ASP A 79 -22.96 1.08 10.46
CA ASP A 79 -23.87 -0.01 10.07
C ASP A 79 -23.14 -1.37 9.96
N GLN A 80 -21.88 -1.37 9.55
CA GLN A 80 -21.09 -2.60 9.34
C GLN A 80 -20.46 -3.13 10.64
N SER A 81 -19.93 -2.25 11.48
CA SER A 81 -19.23 -2.59 12.72
C SER A 81 -19.24 -1.39 13.67
N PRO A 82 -20.20 -1.35 14.62
CA PRO A 82 -20.28 -0.27 15.61
C PRO A 82 -19.02 -0.13 16.48
N SER A 83 -18.32 -1.24 16.73
CA SER A 83 -17.09 -1.26 17.53
C SER A 83 -15.95 -0.53 16.82
N LEU A 84 -15.70 -0.86 15.55
CA LEU A 84 -14.70 -0.17 14.72
C LEU A 84 -15.06 1.28 14.46
N HIS A 85 -16.36 1.60 14.31
CA HIS A 85 -16.82 2.98 14.21
C HIS A 85 -16.47 3.80 15.45
N SER A 86 -16.77 3.28 16.64
CA SER A 86 -16.47 3.94 17.91
C SER A 86 -14.96 4.19 18.07
N GLU A 87 -14.15 3.17 17.79
CA GLU A 87 -12.69 3.26 17.84
C GLU A 87 -12.15 4.34 16.87
N LEU A 88 -12.55 4.26 15.60
CA LEU A 88 -12.06 5.20 14.59
C LEU A 88 -12.51 6.64 14.89
N THR A 89 -13.75 6.82 15.38
CA THR A 89 -14.26 8.13 15.80
C THR A 89 -13.43 8.71 16.95
N SER A 90 -13.10 7.88 17.95
CA SER A 90 -12.23 8.28 19.05
C SER A 90 -10.84 8.69 18.57
N GLN A 91 -10.26 7.95 17.64
CA GLN A 91 -8.92 8.23 17.08
C GLN A 91 -8.92 9.50 16.21
N LEU A 92 -9.95 9.70 15.39
CA LEU A 92 -10.10 10.90 14.55
C LEU A 92 -10.40 12.17 15.36
N SER A 93 -10.89 12.01 16.59
CA SER A 93 -11.10 13.14 17.51
C SER A 93 -9.80 13.61 18.16
N SER A 94 -8.72 12.82 18.08
CA SER A 94 -7.39 13.21 18.58
C SER A 94 -6.83 14.39 17.77
N PRO A 95 -6.12 15.36 18.40
CA PRO A 95 -5.45 16.45 17.69
C PRO A 95 -4.41 15.97 16.66
N SER A 96 -3.78 14.82 16.93
CA SER A 96 -2.83 14.19 16.02
C SER A 96 -3.56 13.53 14.85
N SER A 97 -3.10 13.77 13.61
CA SER A 97 -3.63 12.99 12.48
C SER A 97 -3.43 11.51 12.75
N PRO A 98 -4.49 10.70 12.75
CA PRO A 98 -4.33 9.27 12.92
C PRO A 98 -3.72 8.61 11.67
N LEU A 99 -3.74 9.30 10.51
CA LEU A 99 -3.19 8.79 9.26
C LEU A 99 -2.13 9.70 8.68
N TYR A 100 -0.98 9.14 8.30
CA TYR A 100 0.08 9.91 7.66
C TYR A 100 1.06 9.01 6.92
N VAL A 101 1.67 9.56 5.86
CA VAL A 101 2.73 8.88 5.13
C VAL A 101 3.96 8.74 6.01
N VAL A 102 4.53 7.55 6.02
CA VAL A 102 5.79 7.23 6.72
C VAL A 102 6.92 7.03 5.70
N GLY A 103 8.16 6.99 6.16
CA GLY A 103 9.31 6.83 5.26
C GLY A 103 9.51 5.38 4.79
N GLU A 104 9.06 4.43 5.60
CA GLU A 104 9.35 3.00 5.45
C GLU A 104 8.10 2.17 5.80
N PRO A 105 7.94 0.99 5.18
CA PRO A 105 6.88 0.05 5.54
C PRO A 105 6.97 -0.34 7.02
N GLU A 106 5.82 -0.46 7.69
CA GLU A 106 5.75 -0.89 9.09
C GLU A 106 4.68 -1.96 9.28
N LEU A 107 4.90 -2.89 10.22
CA LEU A 107 3.90 -3.91 10.56
C LEU A 107 2.57 -3.27 10.96
N CYS A 108 1.48 -3.86 10.49
CA CYS A 108 0.12 -3.33 10.64
C CYS A 108 -0.07 -1.92 10.05
N GLY A 109 0.90 -1.39 9.30
CA GLY A 109 0.75 -0.21 8.47
C GLY A 109 0.06 -0.55 7.16
N LEU A 110 -0.32 0.49 6.42
CA LEU A 110 -0.91 0.38 5.10
C LEU A 110 0.11 0.67 4.01
N LEU A 111 -0.10 0.10 2.84
CA LEU A 111 0.60 0.41 1.59
C LEU A 111 -0.45 0.90 0.59
N ALA A 112 -0.35 2.15 0.18
CA ALA A 112 -1.18 2.72 -0.86
C ALA A 112 -0.43 2.65 -2.20
N ARG A 113 -0.95 1.90 -3.17
CA ARG A 113 -0.36 1.82 -4.52
C ARG A 113 -0.59 3.13 -5.26
N LEU A 114 0.49 3.85 -5.51
CA LEU A 114 0.44 5.12 -6.21
C LEU A 114 0.24 4.91 -7.72
N PRO A 115 -0.52 5.81 -8.38
CA PRO A 115 -0.65 5.77 -9.84
C PRO A 115 0.71 6.01 -10.51
N LEU A 116 0.88 5.46 -11.72
CA LEU A 116 2.17 5.52 -12.42
C LEU A 116 2.74 6.95 -12.56
N PRO A 117 1.97 8.01 -12.90
CA PRO A 117 2.49 9.38 -12.96
C PRO A 117 3.10 9.83 -11.63
N ALA A 118 2.43 9.55 -10.50
CA ALA A 118 2.95 9.85 -9.17
C ALA A 118 4.23 9.04 -8.87
N GLY A 119 4.26 7.75 -9.20
CA GLY A 119 5.45 6.92 -9.00
C GLY A 119 6.67 7.42 -9.79
N VAL A 120 6.49 7.86 -11.03
CA VAL A 120 7.58 8.49 -11.82
C VAL A 120 8.11 9.74 -11.14
N TRP A 121 7.22 10.57 -10.59
CA TRP A 121 7.61 11.77 -9.83
C TRP A 121 8.42 11.42 -8.57
N PHE A 122 7.91 10.52 -7.73
CA PHE A 122 8.56 10.15 -6.48
C PHE A 122 9.92 9.49 -6.69
N HIS A 123 10.03 8.59 -7.68
CA HIS A 123 11.30 7.97 -8.06
C HIS A 123 12.36 9.02 -8.41
N GLY A 124 11.97 9.98 -9.24
CA GLY A 124 12.83 11.08 -9.64
C GLY A 124 13.30 11.97 -8.50
N ARG A 125 12.37 12.33 -7.61
CA ARG A 125 12.67 13.13 -6.40
C ARG A 125 13.69 12.42 -5.52
N GLU A 126 13.58 11.11 -5.38
CA GLU A 126 14.54 10.32 -4.60
C GLU A 126 15.92 10.26 -5.27
N HIS A 127 15.98 10.09 -6.59
CA HIS A 127 17.25 10.17 -7.31
C HIS A 127 17.93 11.53 -7.09
N LEU A 128 17.20 12.64 -7.18
CA LEU A 128 17.75 13.97 -6.90
C LEU A 128 18.30 14.09 -5.47
N LYS A 129 17.63 13.48 -4.48
CA LYS A 129 18.13 13.45 -3.10
C LYS A 129 19.42 12.65 -2.99
N GLN A 130 19.51 11.51 -3.66
CA GLN A 130 20.72 10.67 -3.67
C GLN A 130 21.89 11.40 -4.34
N GLU A 131 21.65 12.08 -5.45
CA GLU A 131 22.66 12.88 -6.13
C GLU A 131 23.16 14.04 -5.25
N LYS A 132 22.25 14.71 -4.52
CA LYS A 132 22.63 15.74 -3.53
C LYS A 132 23.49 15.18 -2.40
N ARG A 133 23.07 14.06 -1.79
CA ARG A 133 23.84 13.38 -0.73
C ARG A 133 25.23 12.98 -1.23
N ARG A 134 25.30 12.45 -2.45
CA ARG A 134 26.57 12.06 -3.08
C ARG A 134 27.50 13.25 -3.30
N LYS A 135 26.97 14.40 -3.73
CA LYS A 135 27.77 15.63 -3.87
C LYS A 135 28.25 16.22 -2.55
N ILE A 136 27.51 15.99 -1.45
CA ILE A 136 27.97 16.38 -0.11
C ILE A 136 29.16 15.52 0.32
N ILE A 137 29.12 14.21 0.02
CA ILE A 137 30.20 13.27 0.35
C ILE A 137 31.41 13.47 -0.57
N ASP A 138 31.17 13.64 -1.88
CA ASP A 138 32.19 13.89 -2.90
C ASP A 138 31.73 15.05 -3.80
N PRO A 139 32.20 16.28 -3.56
CA PRO A 139 31.87 17.45 -4.37
C PRO A 139 32.22 17.32 -5.85
N ASN A 140 33.16 16.42 -6.20
CA ASN A 140 33.59 16.17 -7.57
C ASN A 140 32.85 15.00 -8.23
N ALA A 141 31.89 14.38 -7.53
CA ALA A 141 31.11 13.27 -8.06
C ALA A 141 30.35 13.70 -9.32
N LYS A 142 30.70 13.09 -10.47
CA LYS A 142 29.99 13.31 -11.74
C LYS A 142 28.54 12.87 -11.62
N PRO A 143 27.56 13.66 -12.10
CA PRO A 143 26.14 13.31 -12.03
C PRO A 143 25.89 11.95 -12.71
N ARG A 144 25.10 11.09 -12.06
CA ARG A 144 24.72 9.82 -12.65
C ARG A 144 23.54 10.06 -13.59
N LYS A 145 23.53 9.36 -14.73
CA LYS A 145 22.33 9.33 -15.58
C LYS A 145 21.23 8.60 -14.82
N HIS A 146 20.03 9.18 -14.78
CA HIS A 146 18.86 8.50 -14.23
C HIS A 146 18.56 7.25 -15.08
N SER A 147 18.32 6.11 -14.44
CA SER A 147 18.02 4.85 -15.15
C SER A 147 16.59 4.78 -15.68
N ASP A 148 15.66 5.54 -15.08
CA ASP A 148 14.28 5.69 -15.55
C ASP A 148 14.20 6.83 -16.59
N GLU A 149 13.98 6.48 -17.85
CA GLU A 149 13.85 7.43 -18.95
C GLU A 149 12.60 8.30 -18.82
N LEU A 150 11.49 7.76 -18.28
CA LEU A 150 10.25 8.52 -18.07
C LEU A 150 10.48 9.71 -17.15
N TYR A 151 11.33 9.55 -16.14
CA TYR A 151 11.68 10.65 -15.27
C TYR A 151 12.50 11.71 -15.97
N ALA A 152 13.51 11.31 -16.77
CA ALA A 152 14.32 12.26 -17.53
C ALA A 152 13.47 13.09 -18.51
N GLU A 153 12.53 12.43 -19.21
CA GLU A 153 11.54 13.08 -20.05
C GLU A 153 10.64 14.03 -19.23
N ALA A 154 10.20 13.61 -18.03
CA ALA A 154 9.36 14.42 -17.15
C ALA A 154 10.06 15.68 -16.66
N VAL A 155 11.33 15.58 -16.29
CA VAL A 155 12.16 16.75 -15.94
C VAL A 155 12.25 17.70 -17.13
N SER A 156 12.55 17.19 -18.33
CA SER A 156 12.63 18.01 -19.54
C SER A 156 11.30 18.72 -19.82
N ARG A 157 10.17 18.04 -19.62
CA ARG A 157 8.83 18.59 -19.85
C ARG A 157 8.43 19.62 -18.80
N VAL A 158 8.71 19.38 -17.52
CA VAL A 158 8.46 20.36 -16.47
C VAL A 158 9.30 21.62 -16.71
N ASN A 159 10.57 21.46 -17.10
CA ASN A 159 11.40 22.60 -17.49
C ASN A 159 10.78 23.36 -18.67
N SER A 160 10.27 22.69 -19.71
CA SER A 160 9.61 23.39 -20.84
C SER A 160 8.29 24.07 -20.45
N MET A 161 7.56 23.55 -19.45
CA MET A 161 6.33 24.17 -18.95
C MET A 161 6.61 25.43 -18.15
N ILE A 162 7.72 25.45 -17.41
CA ILE A 162 8.12 26.59 -16.59
C ILE A 162 8.85 27.64 -17.44
N PHE A 163 9.67 27.19 -18.40
CA PHE A 163 10.46 28.02 -19.29
C PHE A 163 9.89 27.92 -20.71
N SER A 164 8.95 28.81 -21.04
CA SER A 164 8.37 28.95 -22.39
C SER A 164 9.47 29.11 -23.45
N GLU A 165 9.36 28.37 -24.56
CA GLU A 165 10.28 28.40 -25.71
C GLU A 165 10.37 29.77 -26.42
N SER A 166 9.57 30.76 -26.02
CA SER A 166 9.56 32.10 -26.63
C SER A 166 10.77 32.98 -26.31
N SER A 167 11.91 32.42 -25.89
CA SER A 167 13.11 33.19 -25.61
C SER A 167 14.38 32.44 -25.99
N ASP A 168 14.82 32.63 -27.24
CA ASP A 168 16.19 32.36 -27.71
C ASP A 168 17.27 33.17 -26.94
N LYS A 169 16.93 33.75 -25.79
CA LYS A 169 17.78 34.60 -24.95
C LYS A 169 17.59 34.35 -23.45
N LEU A 170 16.98 33.24 -23.01
CA LEU A 170 17.06 32.89 -21.60
C LEU A 170 18.48 32.39 -21.31
N GLY A 171 19.26 33.23 -20.61
CA GLY A 171 20.59 32.86 -20.14
C GLY A 171 20.55 31.63 -19.23
N SER A 172 21.73 31.14 -18.87
CA SER A 172 21.93 30.08 -17.85
C SER A 172 20.93 30.24 -16.68
N PRO A 173 20.47 29.15 -16.02
CA PRO A 173 19.66 29.22 -14.79
C PRO A 173 20.21 30.21 -13.74
N ASP A 174 21.53 30.47 -13.75
CA ASP A 174 22.19 31.45 -12.90
C ASP A 174 21.80 32.92 -13.21
N SER A 175 21.33 33.20 -14.41
CA SER A 175 20.91 34.52 -14.90
C SER A 175 19.45 34.89 -14.59
N MET A 176 18.68 33.98 -14.03
CA MET A 176 17.30 34.27 -13.58
C MET A 176 17.33 35.16 -12.35
N ASP A 177 16.42 36.13 -12.30
CA ASP A 177 16.14 36.89 -11.09
C ASP A 177 15.56 35.97 -9.99
N ASP A 178 15.69 36.41 -8.74
CA ASP A 178 15.33 35.60 -7.57
C ASP A 178 13.83 35.33 -7.47
N GLU A 179 12.98 36.20 -8.03
CA GLU A 179 11.52 36.01 -8.07
C GLU A 179 11.15 34.87 -9.03
N THR A 180 11.73 34.87 -10.22
CA THR A 180 11.58 33.75 -11.18
C THR A 180 12.09 32.43 -10.58
N LYS A 181 13.24 32.44 -9.90
CA LYS A 181 13.77 31.25 -9.20
C LYS A 181 12.80 30.74 -8.13
N GLN A 182 12.14 31.63 -7.38
CA GLN A 182 11.13 31.25 -6.39
C GLN A 182 9.88 30.66 -7.04
N ILE A 183 9.38 31.24 -8.13
CA ILE A 183 8.22 30.73 -8.87
C ILE A 183 8.52 29.33 -9.44
N VAL A 184 9.69 29.16 -10.06
CA VAL A 184 10.18 27.86 -10.55
C VAL A 184 10.26 26.86 -9.40
N ALA A 185 10.87 27.25 -8.27
CA ALA A 185 11.01 26.37 -7.11
C ALA A 185 9.65 25.99 -6.51
N ALA A 186 8.66 26.88 -6.53
CA ALA A 186 7.29 26.61 -6.10
C ALA A 186 6.56 25.67 -7.08
N ALA A 187 6.70 25.89 -8.39
CA ALA A 187 6.13 25.04 -9.44
C ALA A 187 6.73 23.62 -9.43
N VAL A 188 8.05 23.50 -9.22
CA VAL A 188 8.75 22.21 -9.07
C VAL A 188 8.33 21.47 -7.80
N LYS A 189 7.81 22.17 -6.79
CA LYS A 189 7.22 21.54 -5.59
C LYS A 189 5.73 21.22 -5.74
N ASN A 190 5.08 21.65 -6.82
CA ASN A 190 3.65 21.45 -7.01
C ASN A 190 3.38 20.06 -7.60
N THR A 191 2.74 19.20 -6.80
CA THR A 191 2.37 17.83 -7.20
C THR A 191 1.54 17.80 -8.50
N ASN A 192 0.63 18.76 -8.71
CA ASN A 192 -0.17 18.82 -9.94
C ASN A 192 0.66 18.98 -11.21
N VAL A 193 1.69 19.83 -11.15
CA VAL A 193 2.52 20.18 -12.32
C VAL A 193 3.26 18.93 -12.76
N TRP A 194 3.91 18.24 -11.80
CA TRP A 194 4.60 16.98 -12.05
C TRP A 194 3.67 15.87 -12.49
N TYR A 195 2.51 15.76 -11.86
CA TYR A 195 1.52 14.77 -12.21
C TYR A 195 1.06 14.92 -13.66
N LYS A 196 0.69 16.13 -14.07
CA LYS A 196 0.26 16.42 -15.45
C LYS A 196 1.39 16.23 -16.46
N ALA A 197 2.62 16.61 -16.12
CA ALA A 197 3.77 16.42 -17.00
C ALA A 197 4.06 14.93 -17.24
N THR A 198 4.12 14.14 -16.16
CA THR A 198 4.36 12.69 -16.23
C THR A 198 3.22 11.96 -16.95
N GLU A 199 1.97 12.33 -16.69
CA GLU A 199 0.80 11.81 -17.40
C GLU A 199 0.86 12.10 -18.90
N THR A 200 1.22 13.33 -19.30
CA THR A 200 1.37 13.70 -20.71
C THR A 200 2.41 12.82 -21.41
N ILE A 201 3.54 12.56 -20.75
CA ILE A 201 4.61 11.72 -21.29
C ILE A 201 4.15 10.27 -21.44
N ILE A 202 3.51 9.72 -20.41
CA ILE A 202 2.97 8.36 -20.44
C ILE A 202 1.98 8.23 -21.61
N ASN A 203 1.07 9.18 -21.77
CA ASN A 203 0.09 9.19 -22.86
C ASN A 203 0.75 9.32 -24.24
N ASN A 204 1.75 10.19 -24.39
CA ASN A 204 2.50 10.33 -25.64
C ASN A 204 3.21 9.02 -26.00
N ARG A 205 3.82 8.35 -25.02
CA ARG A 205 4.51 7.08 -25.22
C ARG A 205 3.52 5.96 -25.56
N LEU A 206 2.37 5.90 -24.92
CA LEU A 206 1.28 4.96 -25.28
C LEU A 206 0.76 5.20 -26.69
N ASN A 207 0.56 6.45 -27.10
CA ASN A 207 0.13 6.79 -28.46
C ASN A 207 1.17 6.39 -29.50
N ALA A 208 2.45 6.64 -29.23
CA ALA A 208 3.54 6.19 -30.09
C ALA A 208 3.58 4.65 -30.21
N LEU A 209 3.37 3.94 -29.10
CA LEU A 209 3.28 2.48 -29.09
C LEU A 209 2.07 1.98 -29.89
N ALA A 210 0.91 2.60 -29.76
CA ALA A 210 -0.28 2.25 -30.52
C ALA A 210 -0.02 2.38 -32.04
N ILE A 211 0.62 3.47 -32.47
CA ILE A 211 0.98 3.68 -33.88
C ILE A 211 1.98 2.61 -34.37
N LYS A 212 2.96 2.23 -33.55
CA LYS A 212 3.96 1.19 -33.89
C LYS A 212 3.37 -0.23 -33.89
N ALA A 213 2.45 -0.51 -32.97
CA ALA A 213 1.89 -1.82 -32.76
C ALA A 213 0.78 -2.17 -33.75
N VAL A 214 0.12 -1.17 -34.34
CA VAL A 214 -0.99 -1.41 -35.27
C VAL A 214 -0.45 -1.58 -36.69
N ASP A 215 -0.74 -2.73 -37.31
CA ASP A 215 -0.42 -2.97 -38.71
C ASP A 215 -1.36 -2.22 -39.67
N SER A 216 -1.09 -2.28 -40.97
CA SER A 216 -1.92 -1.64 -42.00
C SER A 216 -3.38 -2.13 -42.03
N SER A 217 -3.67 -3.26 -41.38
CA SER A 217 -5.00 -3.86 -41.29
C SER A 217 -5.71 -3.54 -39.98
N GLY A 218 -5.09 -2.75 -39.08
CA GLY A 218 -5.67 -2.38 -37.80
C GLY A 218 -5.41 -3.41 -36.68
N ASN A 219 -4.62 -4.45 -36.92
CA ASN A 219 -4.34 -5.47 -35.91
C ASN A 219 -3.13 -5.10 -35.04
N ILE A 220 -3.21 -5.40 -33.75
CA ILE A 220 -2.11 -5.20 -32.81
C ILE A 220 -1.08 -6.32 -32.95
N GLN A 221 0.13 -5.99 -33.39
CA GLN A 221 1.28 -6.88 -33.50
C GLN A 221 2.31 -6.58 -32.41
N SER A 222 2.35 -7.41 -31.36
CA SER A 222 3.33 -7.27 -30.27
C SER A 222 4.78 -7.55 -30.70
N SER A 223 4.97 -8.21 -31.84
CA SER A 223 6.28 -8.49 -32.45
C SER A 223 6.99 -7.24 -32.95
N SER A 224 6.25 -6.17 -33.30
CA SER A 224 6.85 -4.91 -33.77
C SER A 224 7.47 -4.08 -32.65
N LEU A 225 7.12 -4.37 -31.39
CA LEU A 225 7.64 -3.67 -30.22
C LEU A 225 9.01 -4.21 -29.81
N ASN A 226 9.95 -3.28 -29.59
CA ASN A 226 11.26 -3.60 -29.03
C ASN A 226 11.15 -3.95 -27.52
N ALA A 227 12.27 -4.35 -26.90
CA ALA A 227 12.28 -4.77 -25.50
C ALA A 227 11.90 -3.65 -24.51
N GLU A 228 12.28 -2.41 -24.82
CA GLU A 228 12.02 -1.23 -24.00
C GLU A 228 10.54 -0.84 -24.04
N ASP A 229 9.95 -0.83 -25.24
CA ASP A 229 8.53 -0.63 -25.51
C ASP A 229 7.68 -1.68 -24.77
N LYS A 230 8.08 -2.95 -24.81
CA LYS A 230 7.44 -4.04 -24.05
C LYS A 230 7.57 -3.86 -22.54
N SER A 231 8.74 -3.45 -22.06
CA SER A 231 8.98 -3.19 -20.63
C SER A 231 8.11 -2.05 -20.12
N PHE A 232 8.03 -0.94 -20.85
CA PHE A 232 7.14 0.18 -20.53
C PHE A 232 5.67 -0.26 -20.53
N LEU A 233 5.21 -0.97 -21.56
CA LEU A 233 3.82 -1.43 -21.64
C LEU A 233 3.47 -2.36 -20.48
N ASN A 234 4.36 -3.29 -20.13
CA ASN A 234 4.18 -4.16 -18.98
C ASN A 234 4.10 -3.37 -17.66
N ARG A 235 4.99 -2.37 -17.47
CA ARG A 235 4.94 -1.48 -16.31
C ARG A 235 3.62 -0.70 -16.25
N TYR A 236 3.13 -0.20 -17.38
CA TYR A 236 1.87 0.52 -17.47
C TYR A 236 0.66 -0.38 -17.14
N VAL A 237 0.55 -1.55 -17.79
CA VAL A 237 -0.52 -2.52 -17.56
C VAL A 237 -0.55 -2.94 -16.10
N LYS A 238 0.60 -3.38 -15.56
CA LYS A 238 0.71 -3.76 -14.15
C LYS A 238 0.31 -2.61 -13.22
N SER A 239 0.75 -1.39 -13.51
CA SER A 239 0.39 -0.24 -12.68
C SER A 239 -1.10 0.06 -12.71
N ASN A 240 -1.79 -0.15 -13.83
CA ASN A 240 -3.23 0.06 -13.95
C ASN A 240 -4.04 -1.06 -13.28
N GLU A 241 -3.57 -2.30 -13.34
CA GLU A 241 -4.22 -3.44 -12.66
C GLU A 241 -4.13 -3.31 -11.14
N GLU A 242 -2.97 -2.85 -10.65
CA GLU A 242 -2.72 -2.65 -9.22
C GLU A 242 -3.17 -1.27 -8.73
N TRP A 243 -3.60 -0.36 -9.61
CA TRP A 243 -3.95 1.00 -9.25
C TRP A 243 -5.08 1.05 -8.21
N GLU A 244 -4.95 1.95 -7.23
CA GLU A 244 -5.79 2.07 -6.04
C GLU A 244 -5.73 0.85 -5.10
N GLU A 245 -4.79 -0.08 -5.27
CA GLU A 245 -4.56 -1.14 -4.27
C GLU A 245 -4.17 -0.53 -2.92
N LEU A 246 -4.88 -0.94 -1.87
CA LEU A 246 -4.57 -0.62 -0.49
C LEU A 246 -4.34 -1.93 0.25
N SER A 247 -3.17 -2.09 0.85
CA SER A 247 -2.75 -3.34 1.48
C SER A 247 -2.31 -3.13 2.90
N VAL A 248 -2.58 -4.08 3.80
CA VAL A 248 -2.05 -4.08 5.17
C VAL A 248 -0.83 -4.99 5.25
N ILE A 249 0.22 -4.56 5.95
CA ILE A 249 1.45 -5.34 6.12
C ILE A 249 1.27 -6.28 7.32
N VAL A 250 1.35 -7.59 7.07
CA VAL A 250 1.19 -8.64 8.10
C VAL A 250 2.48 -9.38 8.43
N ALA A 251 3.52 -9.23 7.61
CA ALA A 251 4.88 -9.60 7.94
C ALA A 251 5.87 -8.67 7.25
N HIS A 252 6.99 -8.40 7.90
CA HIS A 252 8.07 -7.55 7.40
C HIS A 252 9.33 -7.79 8.24
N ASP A 253 10.51 -7.88 7.61
CA ASP A 253 11.80 -8.04 8.27
C ASP A 253 11.87 -9.19 9.29
N GLY A 254 11.28 -10.33 8.92
CA GLY A 254 11.27 -11.53 9.78
C GLY A 254 10.36 -11.43 11.00
N LYS A 255 9.56 -10.36 11.09
CA LYS A 255 8.53 -10.16 12.11
C LYS A 255 7.14 -10.32 11.49
N GLY A 256 6.16 -10.69 12.32
CA GLY A 256 4.78 -10.91 11.91
C GLY A 256 4.51 -12.33 11.39
N ILE A 257 3.37 -12.51 10.73
CA ILE A 257 2.80 -13.82 10.44
C ILE A 257 3.39 -14.41 9.17
N LYS A 258 3.93 -15.63 9.28
CA LYS A 258 4.54 -16.38 8.16
C LYS A 258 5.69 -15.61 7.50
N ALA A 259 6.47 -14.86 8.28
CA ALA A 259 7.68 -14.18 7.84
C ALA A 259 8.81 -15.21 7.68
N GLU A 260 8.92 -15.84 6.51
CA GLU A 260 10.07 -16.70 6.22
C GLU A 260 11.19 -15.85 5.59
N ASN A 261 12.43 -16.10 5.99
CA ASN A 261 13.63 -15.54 5.33
C ASN A 261 13.68 -14.00 5.20
N GLY A 262 13.01 -13.25 6.07
CA GLY A 262 12.97 -11.78 6.01
C GLY A 262 12.05 -11.22 4.92
N GLU A 263 11.17 -12.05 4.35
CA GLU A 263 10.18 -11.60 3.37
C GLU A 263 9.17 -10.65 3.99
N SER A 264 8.59 -9.81 3.13
CA SER A 264 7.45 -8.97 3.49
C SER A 264 6.18 -9.53 2.89
N VAL A 265 5.12 -9.61 3.71
CA VAL A 265 3.80 -10.09 3.30
C VAL A 265 2.77 -8.99 3.53
N SER A 266 2.01 -8.68 2.49
CA SER A 266 0.89 -7.75 2.57
C SER A 266 -0.42 -8.36 2.04
N LEU A 267 -1.54 -7.92 2.59
CA LEU A 267 -2.88 -8.34 2.19
C LEU A 267 -3.67 -7.16 1.65
N THR A 268 -4.12 -7.24 0.40
CA THR A 268 -4.94 -6.21 -0.24
C THR A 268 -6.35 -6.16 0.36
N ILE A 269 -6.70 -5.07 1.04
CA ILE A 269 -7.93 -4.95 1.85
C ILE A 269 -9.12 -4.30 1.12
N ASN A 270 -8.93 -3.85 -0.12
CA ASN A 270 -9.94 -3.12 -0.88
C ASN A 270 -10.29 -3.76 -2.24
N ARG A 271 -10.05 -5.07 -2.39
CA ARG A 271 -10.45 -5.88 -3.55
C ARG A 271 -11.45 -6.96 -3.12
N PRO A 272 -12.73 -6.61 -2.92
CA PRO A 272 -13.73 -7.60 -2.53
C PRO A 272 -13.94 -8.58 -3.69
N LEU A 273 -13.86 -9.87 -3.38
CA LEU A 273 -14.15 -10.96 -4.31
C LEU A 273 -15.65 -11.29 -4.26
N SER A 274 -16.24 -11.34 -3.07
CA SER A 274 -17.65 -11.69 -2.89
C SER A 274 -18.23 -11.13 -1.60
N VAL A 275 -19.54 -10.87 -1.62
CA VAL A 275 -20.37 -10.58 -0.46
C VAL A 275 -21.31 -11.76 -0.27
N GLY A 276 -21.24 -12.37 0.91
CA GLY A 276 -21.75 -13.72 1.11
C GLY A 276 -20.71 -14.77 0.71
N ILE A 277 -20.82 -15.95 1.32
CA ILE A 277 -19.88 -17.05 1.14
C ILE A 277 -20.66 -18.27 0.63
N SER A 278 -20.47 -18.59 -0.64
CA SER A 278 -21.02 -19.78 -1.28
C SER A 278 -20.37 -21.07 -0.77
N ASP A 279 -20.88 -22.22 -1.19
CA ASP A 279 -20.26 -23.52 -0.91
C ASP A 279 -18.83 -23.60 -1.47
N SER A 280 -18.64 -23.19 -2.72
CA SER A 280 -17.30 -23.18 -3.34
C SER A 280 -16.32 -22.24 -2.64
N LEU A 281 -16.78 -21.07 -2.18
CA LEU A 281 -15.95 -20.16 -1.42
C LEU A 281 -15.67 -20.68 0.00
N THR A 282 -16.63 -21.38 0.61
CA THR A 282 -16.42 -22.06 1.90
C THR A 282 -15.29 -23.09 1.77
N GLU A 283 -15.32 -23.92 0.73
CA GLU A 283 -14.25 -24.89 0.47
C GLU A 283 -12.90 -24.20 0.22
N LEU A 284 -12.87 -23.14 -0.60
CA LEU A 284 -11.65 -22.38 -0.87
C LEU A 284 -11.09 -21.72 0.40
N ILE A 285 -11.93 -21.14 1.26
CA ILE A 285 -11.51 -20.48 2.50
C ILE A 285 -10.92 -21.49 3.48
N LEU A 286 -11.61 -22.62 3.67
CA LEU A 286 -11.23 -23.61 4.67
C LEU A 286 -10.06 -24.48 4.24
N PHE A 287 -9.98 -24.84 2.96
CA PHE A 287 -9.05 -25.86 2.46
C PHE A 287 -8.14 -25.39 1.33
N GLY A 288 -8.36 -24.20 0.77
CA GLY A 288 -7.68 -23.76 -0.44
C GLY A 288 -8.17 -24.50 -1.69
N SER A 289 -7.54 -24.26 -2.84
CA SER A 289 -7.92 -24.92 -4.10
C SER A 289 -7.38 -26.35 -4.22
N LEU A 290 -6.37 -26.71 -3.43
CA LEU A 290 -5.76 -28.05 -3.44
C LEU A 290 -6.53 -29.06 -2.59
N GLY A 291 -7.35 -28.61 -1.64
CA GLY A 291 -8.05 -29.49 -0.69
C GLY A 291 -9.26 -30.25 -1.24
N SER A 292 -9.74 -29.92 -2.44
CA SER A 292 -10.94 -30.55 -3.02
C SER A 292 -10.64 -31.78 -3.90
N THR A 293 -9.39 -32.02 -4.30
CA THR A 293 -9.05 -33.19 -5.13
C THR A 293 -8.72 -34.38 -4.25
N SER A 294 -9.76 -35.15 -3.91
CA SER A 294 -9.70 -36.47 -3.29
C SER A 294 -9.13 -37.54 -4.24
N SER A 295 -7.92 -37.33 -4.77
CA SER A 295 -7.31 -38.21 -5.76
C SER A 295 -5.89 -38.58 -5.36
N THR A 296 -5.79 -39.70 -4.61
CA THR A 296 -4.91 -40.86 -4.88
C THR A 296 -3.46 -40.62 -5.33
N SER A 297 -2.85 -39.47 -5.03
CA SER A 297 -1.43 -39.26 -5.24
C SER A 297 -0.68 -39.88 -4.06
N SER A 298 0.07 -40.95 -4.34
CA SER A 298 0.86 -41.75 -3.41
C SER A 298 2.07 -41.04 -2.81
N ASP A 299 2.13 -39.71 -2.90
CA ASP A 299 3.22 -38.90 -2.34
C ASP A 299 2.71 -38.25 -1.04
N GLY A 300 2.59 -39.10 -0.02
CA GLY A 300 2.18 -38.70 1.31
C GLY A 300 3.20 -37.75 1.91
N SER A 301 2.76 -36.56 2.33
CA SER A 301 3.36 -35.95 3.53
C SER A 301 2.65 -34.74 4.11
N GLN A 302 1.77 -33.98 3.43
CA GLN A 302 1.20 -32.78 4.08
C GLN A 302 -0.27 -32.44 3.81
N HIS A 303 -0.90 -32.95 2.74
CA HIS A 303 -2.27 -32.53 2.39
C HIS A 303 -3.41 -33.26 3.12
N GLU A 304 -3.18 -34.48 3.59
CA GLU A 304 -4.21 -35.30 4.27
C GLU A 304 -4.61 -34.73 5.66
N TYR A 305 -3.75 -33.93 6.29
CA TYR A 305 -4.00 -33.37 7.63
C TYR A 305 -5.01 -32.21 7.66
N LEU A 306 -5.24 -31.49 6.56
CA LEU A 306 -6.12 -30.32 6.56
C LEU A 306 -7.59 -30.68 6.34
N SER A 307 -7.89 -31.73 5.58
CA SER A 307 -9.28 -32.19 5.37
C SER A 307 -9.91 -32.73 6.64
N ASP A 308 -9.11 -33.35 7.52
CA ASP A 308 -9.59 -33.90 8.79
C ASP A 308 -9.80 -32.83 9.86
N MET A 309 -9.27 -31.62 9.65
CA MET A 309 -9.35 -30.54 10.64
C MET A 309 -10.76 -29.94 10.75
N TYR A 310 -11.55 -29.99 9.68
CA TYR A 310 -12.89 -29.37 9.64
C TYR A 310 -13.96 -30.38 9.25
N THR A 311 -14.77 -30.77 10.22
CA THR A 311 -15.91 -31.68 10.02
C THR A 311 -17.02 -31.04 9.18
N SER A 312 -17.90 -31.87 8.62
CA SER A 312 -19.11 -31.40 7.93
C SER A 312 -19.97 -30.47 8.81
N ASP A 313 -20.04 -30.74 10.12
CA ASP A 313 -20.75 -29.91 11.09
C ASP A 313 -20.10 -28.54 11.25
N PHE A 314 -18.76 -28.48 11.23
CA PHE A 314 -18.04 -27.21 11.26
C PHE A 314 -18.31 -26.40 9.98
N LYS A 315 -18.30 -27.03 8.80
CA LYS A 315 -18.65 -26.35 7.53
C LYS A 315 -20.05 -25.75 7.60
N ALA A 316 -21.03 -26.51 8.11
CA ALA A 316 -22.40 -26.03 8.30
C ALA A 316 -22.46 -24.84 9.28
N SER A 317 -21.73 -24.92 10.39
CA SER A 317 -21.62 -23.85 11.38
C SER A 317 -20.98 -22.59 10.80
N PHE A 318 -19.88 -22.74 10.05
CA PHE A 318 -19.20 -21.65 9.36
C PHE A 318 -20.14 -20.95 8.37
N LYS A 319 -20.88 -21.72 7.56
CA LYS A 319 -21.88 -21.15 6.64
C LYS A 319 -23.01 -20.45 7.37
N SER A 320 -23.47 -20.99 8.49
CA SER A 320 -24.49 -20.34 9.30
C SER A 320 -23.99 -19.03 9.90
N ALA A 321 -22.70 -18.94 10.23
CA ALA A 321 -22.07 -17.74 10.78
C ALA A 321 -21.82 -16.67 9.69
N PHE A 322 -21.17 -17.04 8.58
CA PHE A 322 -20.64 -16.08 7.62
C PHE A 322 -21.29 -16.14 6.24
N GLY A 323 -22.13 -17.13 5.94
CA GLY A 323 -22.60 -17.41 4.58
C GLY A 323 -23.40 -16.27 3.93
N SER A 324 -24.19 -15.53 4.70
CA SER A 324 -25.03 -14.45 4.16
C SER A 324 -24.32 -13.10 4.07
N GLN A 325 -23.48 -12.76 5.05
CA GLN A 325 -22.91 -11.42 5.21
C GLN A 325 -21.38 -11.37 5.12
N GLY A 326 -20.69 -12.50 5.34
CA GLY A 326 -19.24 -12.57 5.31
C GLY A 326 -18.68 -12.08 3.97
N VAL A 327 -17.54 -11.40 4.01
CA VAL A 327 -16.91 -10.82 2.83
C VAL A 327 -15.56 -11.48 2.58
N VAL A 328 -15.36 -11.89 1.32
CA VAL A 328 -14.11 -12.49 0.85
C VAL A 328 -13.37 -11.46 0.02
N TYR A 329 -12.06 -11.39 0.19
CA TYR A 329 -11.17 -10.45 -0.47
C TYR A 329 -10.08 -11.18 -1.24
N VAL A 330 -9.63 -10.60 -2.35
CA VAL A 330 -8.38 -11.01 -2.99
C VAL A 330 -7.23 -10.32 -2.25
N GLY A 331 -6.54 -11.05 -1.38
CA GLY A 331 -5.43 -10.55 -0.59
C GLY A 331 -4.14 -10.37 -1.39
N GLY A 332 -4.01 -11.01 -2.55
CA GLY A 332 -2.92 -10.80 -3.49
C GLY A 332 -2.77 -11.93 -4.50
N PRO A 333 -1.79 -11.84 -5.42
CA PRO A 333 -1.61 -12.80 -6.50
C PRO A 333 -0.96 -14.11 -6.04
N ASP A 334 -0.23 -14.10 -4.93
CA ASP A 334 0.56 -15.26 -4.48
C ASP A 334 -0.28 -16.15 -3.56
N MET A 335 0.02 -17.45 -3.58
CA MET A 335 -0.56 -18.43 -2.64
C MET A 335 -2.09 -18.50 -2.61
N GLN A 336 -2.77 -18.14 -3.71
CA GLN A 336 -4.25 -18.21 -3.81
C GLN A 336 -4.81 -19.64 -3.69
N HIS A 337 -3.95 -20.65 -3.81
CA HIS A 337 -4.30 -22.06 -3.66
C HIS A 337 -4.36 -22.52 -2.20
N LEU A 338 -3.86 -21.73 -1.25
CA LEU A 338 -3.90 -22.03 0.19
C LEU A 338 -5.22 -21.58 0.82
N PRO A 339 -5.59 -22.10 2.00
CA PRO A 339 -6.69 -21.57 2.80
C PRO A 339 -6.58 -20.06 3.01
N ALA A 340 -7.72 -19.39 3.11
CA ALA A 340 -7.76 -17.95 3.28
C ALA A 340 -7.21 -17.53 4.65
N ILE A 341 -6.59 -16.36 4.70
CA ILE A 341 -6.14 -15.75 5.94
C ILE A 341 -7.31 -14.99 6.54
N LEU A 342 -7.70 -15.34 7.77
CA LEU A 342 -8.70 -14.58 8.53
C LEU A 342 -8.02 -13.37 9.18
N LEU A 343 -8.52 -12.16 8.92
CA LEU A 343 -8.05 -10.90 9.49
C LEU A 343 -9.18 -10.26 10.32
N HIS A 344 -8.90 -9.85 11.56
CA HIS A 344 -9.92 -9.27 12.45
C HIS A 344 -9.32 -8.39 13.57
N GLY A 345 -10.20 -7.72 14.32
CA GLY A 345 -9.83 -6.88 15.48
C GLY A 345 -10.13 -7.48 16.85
N GLN A 346 -10.55 -8.74 16.91
CA GLN A 346 -10.91 -9.42 18.17
C GLN A 346 -9.67 -9.93 18.91
N VAL A 347 -9.15 -9.13 19.84
CA VAL A 347 -7.98 -9.47 20.67
C VAL A 347 -8.32 -10.60 21.64
N GLY A 348 -7.41 -11.57 21.78
CA GLY A 348 -7.58 -12.70 22.71
C GLY A 348 -8.53 -13.79 22.22
N LEU A 349 -8.98 -13.74 20.95
CA LEU A 349 -9.78 -14.81 20.36
C LEU A 349 -8.95 -16.10 20.31
N LYS A 350 -9.49 -17.22 20.81
CA LYS A 350 -8.74 -18.48 20.93
C LYS A 350 -8.21 -18.94 19.58
N GLY A 351 -6.90 -19.19 19.51
CA GLY A 351 -6.22 -19.61 18.28
C GLY A 351 -5.94 -18.47 17.29
N SER A 352 -6.21 -17.22 17.68
CA SER A 352 -5.73 -16.05 16.97
C SER A 352 -4.39 -15.57 17.52
N GLU A 353 -3.64 -14.87 16.69
CA GLU A 353 -2.40 -14.20 17.02
C GLU A 353 -2.45 -12.74 16.53
N GLU A 354 -1.92 -11.82 17.33
CA GLU A 354 -1.70 -10.45 16.87
C GLU A 354 -0.54 -10.41 15.88
N VAL A 355 -0.74 -9.70 14.76
CA VAL A 355 0.27 -9.46 13.72
C VAL A 355 1.54 -8.83 14.32
N SER A 356 1.34 -7.87 15.23
CA SER A 356 2.38 -7.26 16.05
C SER A 356 1.80 -7.03 17.44
N PRO A 357 2.54 -7.30 18.53
CA PRO A 357 2.04 -7.06 19.89
C PRO A 357 1.52 -5.63 20.07
N GLY A 358 0.30 -5.49 20.60
CA GLY A 358 -0.33 -4.20 20.91
C GLY A 358 -1.02 -3.55 19.70
N SER A 359 -0.87 -4.09 18.50
CA SER A 359 -1.51 -3.54 17.30
C SER A 359 -3.03 -3.75 17.28
N GLY A 360 -3.51 -4.76 18.00
CA GLY A 360 -4.90 -5.20 17.98
C GLY A 360 -5.37 -5.74 16.62
N LEU A 361 -4.46 -5.90 15.65
CA LEU A 361 -4.76 -6.53 14.36
C LEU A 361 -4.39 -8.01 14.47
N CYS A 362 -5.37 -8.89 14.36
CA CYS A 362 -5.21 -10.32 14.59
C CYS A 362 -5.42 -11.14 13.33
N THR A 363 -4.79 -12.30 13.27
CA THR A 363 -5.15 -13.36 12.33
C THR A 363 -5.37 -14.70 13.00
N GLY A 364 -6.01 -15.64 12.30
CA GLY A 364 -6.32 -16.96 12.84
C GLY A 364 -7.59 -16.96 13.69
N GLY A 365 -7.73 -17.93 14.59
CA GLY A 365 -8.88 -18.01 15.50
C GLY A 365 -10.23 -18.38 14.85
N LEU A 366 -10.20 -19.02 13.67
CA LEU A 366 -11.39 -19.27 12.87
C LEU A 366 -12.52 -19.98 13.62
N GLN A 367 -12.20 -21.04 14.37
CA GLN A 367 -13.21 -21.79 15.12
C GLN A 367 -13.90 -20.90 16.17
N ALA A 368 -13.12 -20.15 16.94
CA ALA A 368 -13.64 -19.23 17.94
C ALA A 368 -14.41 -18.07 17.31
N ALA A 369 -14.03 -17.61 16.10
CA ALA A 369 -14.77 -16.61 15.34
C ALA A 369 -16.17 -17.12 14.97
N VAL A 370 -16.27 -18.35 14.44
CA VAL A 370 -17.56 -19.00 14.12
C VAL A 370 -18.44 -19.08 15.37
N GLU A 371 -17.90 -19.59 16.48
CA GLU A 371 -18.62 -19.70 17.75
C GLU A 371 -19.09 -18.33 18.27
N SER A 372 -18.26 -17.30 18.16
CA SER A 372 -18.56 -15.93 18.60
C SER A 372 -19.69 -15.31 17.79
N VAL A 373 -19.67 -15.49 16.46
CA VAL A 373 -20.73 -14.99 15.56
C VAL A 373 -22.05 -15.74 15.80
N LEU A 374 -22.03 -17.06 15.89
CA LEU A 374 -23.24 -17.85 16.18
C LEU A 374 -23.84 -17.52 17.56
N ALA A 375 -23.00 -17.16 18.53
CA ALA A 375 -23.44 -16.70 19.84
C ALA A 375 -23.91 -15.23 19.86
N GLY A 376 -23.83 -14.51 18.74
CA GLY A 376 -24.21 -13.09 18.63
C GLY A 376 -23.30 -12.13 19.40
N LYS A 377 -22.05 -12.54 19.69
CA LYS A 377 -21.07 -11.71 20.42
C LYS A 377 -20.31 -10.75 19.50
N THR A 378 -20.14 -11.13 18.24
CA THR A 378 -19.46 -10.36 17.19
C THR A 378 -20.25 -10.47 15.89
N ASP A 379 -20.10 -9.49 15.00
CA ASP A 379 -20.77 -9.49 13.69
C ASP A 379 -19.91 -10.23 12.63
N PRO A 380 -20.52 -10.92 11.64
CA PRO A 380 -19.77 -11.48 10.51
C PRO A 380 -18.84 -10.45 9.81
N LEU A 381 -19.24 -9.18 9.77
CA LEU A 381 -18.49 -8.09 9.15
C LEU A 381 -17.31 -7.57 9.99
N ASP A 382 -17.14 -8.06 11.22
CA ASP A 382 -15.93 -7.81 12.03
C ASP A 382 -14.70 -8.61 11.52
N TYR A 383 -14.90 -9.49 10.54
CA TYR A 383 -13.91 -10.40 10.01
C TYR A 383 -13.73 -10.23 8.49
N LYS A 384 -12.50 -10.45 8.00
CA LYS A 384 -12.18 -10.46 6.57
C LYS A 384 -11.49 -11.77 6.20
N PHE A 385 -11.96 -12.42 5.14
CA PHE A 385 -11.32 -13.60 4.57
C PHE A 385 -10.47 -13.22 3.37
N MET A 386 -9.15 -13.37 3.49
CA MET A 386 -8.18 -12.93 2.48
C MET A 386 -7.68 -14.14 1.68
N VAL A 387 -8.08 -14.25 0.42
CA VAL A 387 -7.59 -15.29 -0.51
C VAL A 387 -6.29 -14.80 -1.15
N GLY A 388 -5.22 -15.57 -0.95
CA GLY A 388 -3.88 -15.21 -1.40
C GLY A 388 -3.29 -14.04 -0.61
N ARG A 389 -2.08 -13.65 -1.02
CA ARG A 389 -1.28 -12.58 -0.41
C ARG A 389 -0.30 -12.03 -1.43
N ARG A 390 0.36 -10.92 -1.12
CA ARG A 390 1.51 -10.42 -1.89
C ARG A 390 2.78 -10.63 -1.07
N THR A 391 3.77 -11.28 -1.67
CA THR A 391 5.06 -11.57 -1.05
C THR A 391 6.14 -10.77 -1.76
N SER A 392 6.99 -10.08 -0.98
CA SER A 392 8.16 -9.38 -1.49
C SER A 392 9.41 -9.97 -0.86
N ALA A 393 10.42 -10.24 -1.69
CA ALA A 393 11.73 -10.64 -1.22
C ALA A 393 12.33 -9.56 -0.28
N PRO A 394 13.27 -9.93 0.62
CA PRO A 394 13.88 -8.99 1.55
C PRO A 394 14.42 -7.73 0.85
N GLY A 395 14.09 -6.55 1.36
CA GLY A 395 14.53 -5.25 0.82
C GLY A 395 13.76 -4.75 -0.42
N PHE A 396 12.92 -5.58 -1.04
CA PHE A 396 12.18 -5.16 -2.25
C PHE A 396 11.04 -4.21 -1.93
N LEU A 397 10.34 -4.41 -0.80
CA LEU A 397 9.19 -3.57 -0.43
C LEU A 397 9.63 -2.12 -0.15
N GLU A 398 10.76 -1.96 0.52
CA GLU A 398 11.43 -0.70 0.81
C GLU A 398 11.92 -0.06 -0.48
N GLY A 399 12.45 -0.85 -1.42
CA GLY A 399 12.75 -0.41 -2.77
C GLY A 399 11.52 0.15 -3.48
N TYR A 400 10.38 -0.54 -3.39
CA TYR A 400 9.11 -0.06 -3.97
C TYR A 400 8.58 1.20 -3.28
N CYS A 401 8.71 1.31 -1.96
CA CYS A 401 8.33 2.53 -1.23
C CYS A 401 9.22 3.71 -1.61
N ARG A 402 10.54 3.48 -1.66
CA ARG A 402 11.55 4.49 -2.01
C ARG A 402 11.40 4.99 -3.45
N THR A 403 11.00 4.12 -4.36
CA THR A 403 10.74 4.48 -5.77
C THR A 403 9.31 4.99 -6.01
N GLY A 404 8.50 5.13 -4.97
CA GLY A 404 7.13 5.66 -5.07
C GLY A 404 6.15 4.75 -5.79
N VAL A 405 6.42 3.45 -5.85
CA VAL A 405 5.45 2.44 -6.28
C VAL A 405 4.34 2.33 -5.22
N TYR A 406 4.73 2.31 -3.95
CA TYR A 406 3.82 2.37 -2.81
C TYR A 406 4.14 3.60 -1.94
N ALA A 407 3.12 4.19 -1.33
CA ALA A 407 3.28 5.08 -0.19
C ALA A 407 2.99 4.26 1.08
N PRO A 408 3.96 4.06 1.98
CA PRO A 408 3.69 3.44 3.26
C PRO A 408 2.98 4.47 4.15
N VAL A 409 1.91 4.04 4.79
CA VAL A 409 0.99 4.88 5.55
C VAL A 409 0.82 4.29 6.93
N HIS A 410 1.11 5.09 7.95
CA HIS A 410 0.64 4.80 9.29
C HIS A 410 -0.88 5.00 9.32
N ALA A 411 -1.61 4.02 9.82
CA ALA A 411 -3.04 4.13 10.00
C ALA A 411 -3.50 3.32 11.22
N PRO A 412 -4.63 3.71 11.83
CA PRO A 412 -5.25 2.90 12.86
C PRO A 412 -5.80 1.60 12.28
N ARG A 413 -5.80 0.54 13.07
CA ARG A 413 -6.31 -0.77 12.65
C ARG A 413 -7.75 -0.71 12.16
N ALA A 414 -8.58 0.17 12.71
CA ALA A 414 -9.98 0.33 12.30
C ALA A 414 -10.13 0.72 10.83
N VAL A 415 -9.16 1.46 10.27
CA VAL A 415 -9.11 1.76 8.83
C VAL A 415 -8.76 0.51 8.03
N GLY A 416 -7.79 -0.29 8.49
CA GLY A 416 -7.41 -1.55 7.84
C GLY A 416 -8.51 -2.63 7.88
N LEU A 417 -9.33 -2.62 8.93
CA LEU A 417 -10.42 -3.57 9.14
C LEU A 417 -11.78 -3.11 8.59
N LYS A 418 -11.91 -1.84 8.16
CA LYS A 418 -13.12 -1.31 7.53
C LYS A 418 -13.50 -2.13 6.29
N GLN A 419 -14.77 -2.51 6.17
CA GLN A 419 -15.26 -3.20 4.98
C GLN A 419 -15.43 -2.19 3.84
N CYS A 420 -14.76 -2.41 2.71
CA CYS A 420 -14.84 -1.48 1.57
C CYS A 420 -16.09 -1.66 0.71
N VAL A 421 -16.90 -2.70 0.98
CA VAL A 421 -18.10 -3.03 0.22
C VAL A 421 -19.18 -1.99 0.48
N GLY A 422 -19.62 -1.31 -0.59
CA GLY A 422 -20.68 -0.31 -0.52
C GLY A 422 -20.29 0.98 0.20
N LEU A 423 -18.99 1.28 0.33
CA LEU A 423 -18.54 2.60 0.75
C LEU A 423 -18.83 3.63 -0.35
N PRO A 424 -19.47 4.77 -0.03
CA PRO A 424 -19.69 5.85 -1.00
C PRO A 424 -18.38 6.42 -1.58
N LYS A 425 -17.37 6.66 -0.73
CA LYS A 425 -16.03 7.03 -1.17
C LYS A 425 -15.12 5.80 -1.13
N PRO A 426 -14.43 5.43 -2.22
CA PRO A 426 -13.53 4.27 -2.19
C PRO A 426 -12.47 4.40 -1.08
N LEU A 427 -12.19 3.28 -0.40
CA LEU A 427 -11.32 3.26 0.78
C LEU A 427 -9.93 3.87 0.50
N TYR A 428 -9.36 3.60 -0.67
CA TYR A 428 -8.08 4.18 -1.09
C TYR A 428 -8.12 5.72 -1.05
N HIS A 429 -9.14 6.35 -1.65
CA HIS A 429 -9.27 7.80 -1.65
C HIS A 429 -9.55 8.38 -0.27
N GLU A 430 -10.30 7.67 0.58
CA GLU A 430 -10.50 8.05 1.97
C GLU A 430 -9.16 8.14 2.71
N VAL A 431 -8.35 7.08 2.65
CA VAL A 431 -7.01 7.03 3.29
C VAL A 431 -6.10 8.13 2.75
N MET A 432 -6.03 8.30 1.44
CA MET A 432 -5.19 9.31 0.81
C MET A 432 -5.60 10.74 1.19
N THR A 433 -6.90 11.02 1.31
CA THR A 433 -7.41 12.32 1.78
C THR A 433 -7.10 12.57 3.25
N LEU A 434 -7.27 11.54 4.10
CA LEU A 434 -6.95 11.63 5.53
C LEU A 434 -5.44 11.81 5.79
N CYS A 435 -4.57 11.32 4.91
CA CYS A 435 -3.14 11.60 4.97
C CYS A 435 -2.79 13.07 4.68
N GLY A 436 -3.68 13.80 3.97
CA GLY A 436 -3.47 15.19 3.57
C GLY A 436 -2.33 15.40 2.57
N GLY A 437 -2.00 16.67 2.32
CA GLY A 437 -0.82 17.08 1.56
C GLY A 437 -0.76 16.52 0.14
N GLU A 438 0.39 15.97 -0.26
CA GLU A 438 0.57 15.42 -1.61
C GLU A 438 -0.35 14.21 -1.89
N MET A 439 -0.72 13.43 -0.86
CA MET A 439 -1.57 12.24 -1.03
C MET A 439 -3.01 12.62 -1.32
N GLU A 440 -3.53 13.61 -0.59
CA GLU A 440 -4.86 14.17 -0.84
C GLU A 440 -4.95 14.74 -2.24
N GLU A 441 -3.92 15.48 -2.67
CA GLU A 441 -3.89 16.06 -4.00
C GLU A 441 -3.87 15.02 -5.11
N ILE A 442 -3.06 13.95 -4.96
CA ILE A 442 -3.08 12.81 -5.88
C ILE A 442 -4.48 12.17 -5.91
N SER A 443 -5.09 11.95 -4.74
CA SER A 443 -6.44 11.39 -4.65
C SER A 443 -7.47 12.25 -5.39
N ARG A 444 -7.40 13.58 -5.23
CA ARG A 444 -8.30 14.54 -5.88
C ARG A 444 -8.17 14.47 -7.40
N ILE A 445 -6.94 14.44 -7.92
CA ILE A 445 -6.69 14.30 -9.37
C ILE A 445 -7.26 12.97 -9.90
N GLU A 446 -7.01 11.87 -9.19
CA GLU A 446 -7.42 10.54 -9.61
C GLU A 446 -8.94 10.32 -9.56
N ILE A 447 -9.63 10.85 -8.54
CA ILE A 447 -11.10 10.80 -8.47
C ILE A 447 -11.75 11.46 -9.69
N LEU A 448 -11.20 12.56 -10.21
CA LEU A 448 -11.77 13.27 -11.36
C LEU A 448 -11.72 12.45 -12.66
N LYS A 449 -10.84 11.45 -12.73
CA LYS A 449 -10.73 10.53 -13.86
C LYS A 449 -11.82 9.46 -13.84
N ARG A 450 -12.35 9.16 -12.66
CA ARG A 450 -13.41 8.16 -12.48
C ARG A 450 -14.73 8.71 -12.98
N LYS A 451 -15.29 8.07 -14.00
CA LYS A 451 -16.61 8.45 -14.55
C LYS A 451 -17.75 7.96 -13.65
N ASP A 452 -17.52 6.85 -12.95
CA ASP A 452 -18.46 6.18 -12.06
C ASP A 452 -18.70 6.91 -10.74
N LEU A 453 -17.86 7.88 -10.38
CA LEU A 453 -17.98 8.67 -9.14
C LEU A 453 -18.49 10.10 -9.38
N LYS A 454 -18.82 10.49 -10.61
CA LYS A 454 -19.14 11.89 -10.97
C LYS A 454 -20.51 12.39 -10.49
N GLU A 455 -21.32 11.54 -9.86
CA GLU A 455 -22.66 11.93 -9.42
C GLU A 455 -22.67 12.61 -8.03
N ASP A 456 -21.58 12.55 -7.25
CA ASP A 456 -21.54 13.01 -5.84
C ASP A 456 -20.28 13.84 -5.43
N VAL A 457 -19.48 14.37 -6.36
CA VAL A 457 -18.31 15.24 -6.04
C VAL A 457 -18.67 16.71 -6.00
#